data_AF-A0A9E7B670-F1
#
_entry.id   AF-A0A9E7B670-F1
#
_cell.length_a   1.000
_cell.length_b   1.000
_cell.length_c   1.000
_cell.angle_alpha   90.00
_cell.angle_beta   90.00
_cell.angle_gamma   90.00
#
_symmetry.space_group_name_H-M   'P 1'
#
loop_
_entity.id
_entity.type
_entity.pdbx_description
1 polymer ?
#
loop_
_entity_poly.entity_id
_entity_poly.type
_entity_poly.pdbx_seq_one_letter_code
_entity_poly.pdbx_strand_id
1 'polypeptide(L)' 'MDRKKSLITYILFVAGILILLNILASRFFFRIDFTEDKRYTLSNATKDLLNTLNEPVTVTAYFSE' A
#
# COMPACT_ATOMS: atom_id res chain seq x y z
N MET A 1 -37.64 18.03 12.19
CA MET A 1 -36.82 16.84 12.50
C MET A 1 -35.67 16.68 11.48
N ASP A 2 -35.17 17.80 10.94
CA ASP A 2 -34.79 17.81 9.51
C ASP A 2 -33.33 18.16 9.26
N ARG A 3 -32.65 18.86 10.18
CA ARG A 3 -31.23 19.24 10.01
C ARG A 3 -30.27 18.39 10.84
N LYS A 4 -30.60 18.12 12.11
CA LYS A 4 -29.79 17.26 13.00
C LYS A 4 -29.75 15.80 12.52
N LYS A 5 -30.88 15.26 12.04
CA LYS A 5 -30.92 13.90 11.45
C LYS A 5 -30.09 13.83 10.17
N SER A 6 -30.20 14.81 9.28
CA SER A 6 -29.37 14.91 8.06
C SER A 6 -27.87 14.99 8.37
N LEU A 7 -27.48 15.79 9.38
CA LEU A 7 -26.09 15.84 9.85
C LEU A 7 -25.60 14.50 10.42
N ILE A 8 -26.42 13.81 11.23
CA ILE A 8 -26.06 12.48 11.74
C ILE A 8 -25.90 11.47 10.61
N THR A 9 -26.81 11.47 9.62
CA THR A 9 -26.68 10.61 8.44
C THR A 9 -25.40 10.90 7.66
N TYR A 10 -25.05 12.17 7.46
CA TYR A 10 -23.81 12.56 6.80
C TYR A 10 -22.56 12.10 7.58
N ILE A 11 -22.56 12.31 8.91
CA ILE A 11 -21.46 11.87 9.78
C ILE A 11 -21.29 10.35 9.70
N LEU A 12 -22.38 9.58 9.78
CA LEU A 12 -22.34 8.12 9.67
C LEU A 12 -21.85 7.66 8.30
N PHE A 13 -22.25 8.36 7.24
CA PHE A 13 -21.79 8.05 5.89
C PHE A 13 -20.29 8.30 5.71
N VAL A 14 -19.80 9.47 6.15
CA VAL A 14 -18.36 9.80 6.14
C VAL A 14 -17.57 8.83 7.01
N ALA A 15 -18.05 8.51 8.22
CA ALA A 15 -17.42 7.54 9.10
C ALA A 15 -17.35 6.15 8.45
N GLY A 16 -18.42 5.70 7.80
CA GLY A 16 -18.44 4.45 7.04
C GLY A 16 -17.40 4.42 5.92
N ILE A 17 -17.26 5.52 5.15
CA ILE A 17 -16.21 5.66 4.13
C ILE A 17 -14.82 5.57 4.75
N LEU A 18 -14.57 6.31 5.84
CA LEU A 18 -13.25 6.31 6.50
C LEU A 18 -12.87 4.92 7.02
N ILE A 19 -13.82 4.20 7.61
CA ILE A 19 -13.61 2.82 8.07
C ILE A 19 -13.27 1.92 6.88
N LEU A 20 -14.04 2.01 5.80
CA LEU A 20 -13.79 1.21 4.59
C LEU A 20 -12.41 1.52 4.00
N LEU A 21 -12.05 2.80 3.86
CA LEU A 21 -10.73 3.23 3.41
C LEU A 21 -9.60 2.72 4.31
N ASN A 22 -9.79 2.69 5.62
CA ASN A 22 -8.78 2.16 6.54
C ASN A 22 -8.58 0.64 6.38
N ILE A 23 -9.67 -0.10 6.18
CA ILE A 23 -9.61 -1.55 5.88
C ILE A 23 -8.91 -1.78 4.54
N LEU A 24 -9.23 -0.98 3.51
CA LEU A 24 -8.54 -1.05 2.22
C LEU A 24 -7.05 -0.71 2.36
N ALA A 25 -6.70 0.37 3.07
CA ALA A 25 -5.30 0.78 3.27
C ALA A 25 -4.48 -0.25 4.04
N SER A 26 -5.08 -0.95 5.02
CA SER A 26 -4.41 -2.02 5.75
C SER A 26 -4.21 -3.29 4.92
N ARG A 27 -5.09 -3.56 3.94
CA ARG A 27 -4.98 -4.72 3.05
C ARG A 27 -4.09 -4.46 1.83
N PHE A 28 -4.14 -3.26 1.27
CA PHE A 28 -3.38 -2.87 0.08
C PHE A 28 -2.20 -1.99 0.49
N PHE A 29 -1.06 -2.63 0.78
CA PHE A 29 0.18 -1.90 1.02
C PHE A 29 0.78 -1.43 -0.30
N PHE A 30 0.92 -0.11 -0.46
CA PHE A 30 1.66 0.47 -1.57
C PHE A 30 2.93 1.12 -1.02
N ARG A 31 4.07 0.90 -1.68
CA ARG A 31 5.33 1.58 -1.38
C ARG A 31 5.82 2.28 -2.63
N ILE A 32 5.83 3.61 -2.60
CA ILE A 32 6.48 4.42 -3.64
C ILE A 32 7.87 4.79 -3.15
N ASP A 33 8.85 4.61 -4.04
CA ASP A 33 10.21 5.09 -3.84
C ASP A 33 10.32 6.52 -4.39
N PHE A 34 10.51 7.47 -3.48
CA PHE A 34 10.66 8.90 -3.80
C PHE A 34 12.13 9.33 -3.94
N THR A 35 13.08 8.40 -3.94
CA THR A 35 14.48 8.74 -4.22
C THR A 35 14.65 9.14 -5.69
N GLU A 36 15.50 10.14 -5.94
CA GLU A 36 15.75 10.71 -7.28
C GLU A 36 16.10 9.64 -8.32
N ASP A 37 16.88 8.65 -7.91
CA ASP A 37 17.38 7.55 -8.72
C ASP A 37 16.68 6.20 -8.45
N LYS A 38 15.60 6.20 -7.66
CA LYS A 38 14.87 4.98 -7.26
C LYS A 38 15.77 3.90 -6.64
N ARG A 39 16.74 4.32 -5.82
CA ARG A 39 17.74 3.46 -5.17
C ARG A 39 17.17 2.29 -4.36
N TYR A 40 15.92 2.38 -3.91
CA TYR A 40 15.24 1.34 -3.13
C TYR A 40 14.25 0.52 -3.96
N THR A 41 14.30 0.64 -5.28
CA THR A 41 13.48 -0.10 -6.24
C THR A 41 14.38 -0.86 -7.21
N LEU A 42 14.04 -2.13 -7.50
CA LEU A 42 14.79 -2.90 -8.50
C LEU A 42 14.67 -2.27 -9.89
N SER A 43 15.81 -2.15 -10.57
CA SER A 43 15.87 -1.73 -11.97
C SER A 43 15.11 -2.72 -12.86
N ASN A 44 14.67 -2.27 -14.03
CA ASN A 44 14.00 -3.16 -14.99
C ASN A 44 14.94 -4.29 -15.44
N ALA A 45 16.20 -3.99 -15.72
CA ALA A 45 17.20 -5.00 -16.08
C ALA A 45 17.36 -6.09 -15.00
N THR A 46 17.34 -5.71 -13.72
CA THR A 46 17.39 -6.69 -12.62
C THR A 46 16.14 -7.56 -12.57
N LYS A 47 14.94 -6.97 -12.76
CA LYS A 47 13.69 -7.74 -12.81
C LYS A 47 13.69 -8.74 -13.97
N ASP A 48 14.13 -8.29 -15.14
CA ASP A 48 14.20 -9.14 -16.34
C ASP A 48 15.15 -10.31 -16.11
N LEU A 49 16.32 -10.07 -15.53
CA LEU A 49 17.26 -11.14 -15.16
C LEU A 49 16.63 -12.13 -14.17
N LEU A 50 16.00 -11.64 -13.10
CA LEU A 50 15.37 -12.50 -12.09
C LEU A 50 14.26 -13.38 -12.68
N ASN A 51 13.52 -12.89 -13.69
CA ASN A 51 12.49 -13.66 -14.39
C ASN A 51 13.05 -14.81 -15.25
N THR A 52 14.36 -14.81 -15.57
CA THR A 52 15.01 -15.90 -16.33
C THR A 52 15.52 -17.05 -15.46
N LEU A 53 15.52 -16.88 -14.13
CA LEU A 53 16.03 -17.88 -13.22
C LEU A 53 15.01 -19.03 -13.08
N ASN A 54 15.42 -20.22 -13.50
CA ASN A 54 14.58 -21.43 -13.42
C ASN A 54 14.67 -22.12 -12.05
N GLU A 55 15.72 -21.81 -11.28
CA GLU A 55 16.00 -22.42 -9.98
C GLU A 55 15.63 -21.46 -8.84
N PRO A 56 15.19 -21.98 -7.68
CA PRO A 56 14.84 -21.15 -6.54
C PRO A 56 16.06 -20.41 -5.98
N VAL A 57 15.84 -19.16 -5.56
CA VAL A 57 16.88 -18.29 -4.97
C VAL A 57 16.60 -18.07 -3.50
N THR A 58 17.62 -18.27 -2.65
CA THR A 58 17.56 -17.93 -1.23
C THR A 58 17.89 -16.44 -1.04
N VAL A 59 16.97 -15.71 -0.42
CA VAL A 59 17.16 -14.29 -0.07
C VAL A 59 17.34 -14.15 1.43
N THR A 60 18.47 -13.61 1.86
CA THR A 60 18.74 -13.28 3.27
C THR A 60 18.60 -11.78 3.45
N ALA A 61 17.70 -11.36 4.35
CA ALA A 61 17.47 -9.97 4.69
C ALA A 61 17.82 -9.70 6.16
N TYR A 62 18.42 -8.53 6.41
CA TYR A 62 18.77 -8.06 7.75
C TYR A 62 17.91 -6.84 8.08
N PHE A 63 17.32 -6.83 9.27
CA PHE A 63 16.53 -5.73 9.78
C PHE A 63 17.13 -5.30 11.12
N SER A 64 17.38 -4.01 11.29
CA SER A 64 17.66 -3.42 12.60
C SER A 64 16.33 -3.09 13.27
N GLU A 65 16.15 -3.54 14.52
CA GLU A 65 15.07 -3.06 15.38
C GLU A 65 15.33 -1.65 15.92
#